data_AF-A0A914N9V5-F1
#
_entry.id   AF-A0A914N9V5-F1
#
_cell.length_a   1.000
_cell.length_b   1.000
_cell.length_c   1.000
_cell.angle_alpha   90.00
_cell.angle_beta   90.00
_cell.angle_gamma   90.00
#
_symmetry.space_group_name_H-M   'P 1'
#
loop_
_entity.id
_entity.type
_entity.pdbx_description
1 polymer ?
#
loop_
_entity_poly.entity_id
_entity_poly.type
_entity_poly.pdbx_seq_one_letter_code
_entity_poly.pdbx_strand_id
1 'polypeptide(L)'
;MFIVANFQETAVIQIHLTGALLSFGSGCIYMLIQSFICFKMFPKFIGKRIVYIRLGIAIASTFCFFTAFFLGLAASLTFHRYFPDLPTPRPWNRKFSPMPGYGLHCLSAVAEWTLAILHMSFLLSYSREFEKIRVEFKVKTIVQHLDHSPLSNSNTDLLNI
;
A
#
# COMPACT_ATOMS: atom_id res chain seq x y z
N MET A 1 6.56 -1.04 -5.50
CA MET A 1 7.88 -0.37 -5.41
C MET A 1 8.91 -0.77 -6.47
N PHE A 2 8.86 -1.97 -7.08
CA PHE A 2 9.83 -2.36 -8.12
C PHE A 2 9.93 -1.34 -9.27
N ILE A 3 8.79 -0.92 -9.84
CA ILE A 3 8.77 0.08 -10.92
C ILE A 3 9.37 1.43 -10.47
N VAL A 4 8.90 1.97 -9.34
CA VAL A 4 9.37 3.25 -8.78
C VAL A 4 10.89 3.26 -8.55
N ALA A 5 11.44 2.15 -8.07
CA ALA A 5 12.88 2.02 -7.79
C ALA A 5 13.73 1.94 -9.05
N ASN A 6 13.26 1.24 -10.09
CA ASN A 6 14.02 1.01 -11.31
C ASN A 6 13.85 2.12 -12.37
N PHE A 7 12.69 2.79 -12.39
CA PHE A 7 12.40 3.89 -13.31
C PHE A 7 12.42 5.19 -12.51
N GLN A 8 13.56 5.87 -12.50
CA GLN A 8 13.73 7.14 -11.79
C GLN A 8 12.90 8.27 -12.43
N GLU A 9 12.46 9.22 -11.61
CA GLU A 9 11.66 10.38 -12.02
C GLU A 9 12.37 11.22 -13.12
N THR A 10 13.70 11.28 -13.08
CA THR A 10 14.55 12.00 -14.03
C THR A 10 14.69 11.31 -15.38
N ALA A 11 14.44 9.99 -15.45
CA ALA A 11 14.65 9.19 -16.65
C ALA A 11 13.34 8.98 -17.41
N VAL A 12 12.31 8.43 -16.75
CA VAL A 12 11.03 8.09 -17.39
C VAL A 12 9.85 8.38 -16.46
N ILE A 13 9.46 9.66 -16.39
CA ILE A 13 8.43 10.14 -15.46
C ILE A 13 7.10 9.42 -15.59
N GLN A 14 6.65 9.10 -16.80
CA GLN A 14 5.35 8.46 -17.01
C GLN A 14 5.29 7.11 -16.29
N ILE A 15 6.32 6.27 -16.48
CA ILE A 15 6.42 4.97 -15.84
C ILE A 15 6.60 5.13 -14.31
N HIS A 16 7.44 6.07 -13.88
CA HIS A 16 7.65 6.35 -12.46
C HIS A 16 6.34 6.72 -11.75
N LEU A 17 5.60 7.68 -12.30
CA LEU A 17 4.36 8.18 -11.72
C LEU A 17 3.25 7.13 -11.74
N THR A 18 3.13 6.33 -12.80
CA THR A 18 2.23 5.18 -12.83
C THR A 18 2.59 4.16 -11.74
N GLY A 19 3.89 3.86 -11.59
CA GLY A 19 4.39 3.00 -10.53
C GLY A 19 4.10 3.54 -9.13
N ALA A 20 4.24 4.85 -8.92
CA ALA A 20 4.00 5.52 -7.65
C ALA A 20 2.49 5.52 -7.30
N LEU A 21 1.64 5.91 -8.24
CA LEU A 21 0.18 5.88 -8.06
C LEU A 21 -0.33 4.47 -7.77
N LEU A 22 0.14 3.48 -8.53
CA LEU A 22 -0.26 2.10 -8.31
C LEU A 22 0.25 1.62 -6.94
N SER A 23 1.51 1.85 -6.59
CA SER A 23 2.09 1.29 -5.37
C SER A 23 1.60 2.00 -4.10
N PHE A 24 1.54 3.33 -4.10
CA PHE A 24 1.12 4.10 -2.94
C PHE A 24 -0.40 4.23 -2.84
N GLY A 25 -1.09 4.43 -3.97
CA GLY A 25 -2.55 4.53 -4.00
C GLY A 25 -3.21 3.20 -3.62
N SER A 26 -2.82 2.08 -4.23
CA SER A 26 -3.33 0.76 -3.82
C SER A 26 -2.91 0.40 -2.40
N GLY A 27 -1.72 0.84 -1.96
CA GLY A 27 -1.27 0.69 -0.58
C GLY A 27 -2.20 1.37 0.43
N CYS A 28 -2.64 2.61 0.15
CA CYS A 28 -3.61 3.30 0.99
C CYS A 28 -4.95 2.56 1.06
N ILE A 29 -5.47 2.09 -0.08
CA ILE A 29 -6.70 1.30 -0.15
C ILE A 29 -6.56 0.02 0.69
N TYR A 30 -5.45 -0.70 0.51
CA TYR A 30 -5.12 -1.90 1.28
C TYR A 30 -5.10 -1.60 2.79
N MET A 31 -4.45 -0.51 3.21
CA MET A 31 -4.34 -0.14 4.63
C MET A 31 -5.70 0.19 5.25
N LEU A 32 -6.59 0.86 4.51
CA LEU A 32 -7.96 1.13 4.95
C LEU A 32 -8.78 -0.15 5.11
N ILE A 33 -8.72 -1.05 4.11
CA ILE A 33 -9.41 -2.35 4.16
C ILE A 33 -8.88 -3.18 5.33
N GLN A 34 -7.57 -3.28 5.50
CA GLN A 34 -6.95 -4.03 6.59
C GLN A 34 -7.26 -3.43 7.96
N SER A 35 -7.33 -2.10 8.08
CA SER A 35 -7.75 -1.45 9.32
C SER A 35 -9.22 -1.73 9.66
N PHE A 36 -10.09 -1.80 8.65
CA PHE A 36 -11.49 -2.20 8.83
C PHE A 36 -11.62 -3.67 9.27
N ILE A 37 -10.87 -4.57 8.65
CA ILE A 37 -10.83 -5.99 9.06
C ILE A 37 -10.34 -6.10 10.51
N CYS A 38 -9.25 -5.40 10.85
CA CYS A 38 -8.70 -5.33 12.20
C CYS A 38 -9.75 -4.85 13.23
N PHE A 39 -10.54 -3.83 12.88
CA PHE A 39 -11.66 -3.37 13.71
C PHE A 39 -12.73 -4.45 13.91
N LYS A 40 -13.07 -5.22 12.86
CA LYS A 40 -14.03 -6.33 12.94
C LYS A 40 -13.52 -7.52 13.75
N MET A 41 -12.21 -7.67 13.90
CA MET A 41 -11.59 -8.71 14.73
C MET A 41 -11.55 -8.35 16.23
N PHE A 42 -11.78 -7.09 16.60
CA PHE A 42 -11.95 -6.66 17.99
C PHE A 42 -13.36 -7.02 18.51
N PRO A 43 -13.51 -7.45 19.78
CA PRO A 43 -12.47 -7.67 20.79
C PRO A 43 -11.88 -9.09 20.79
N LYS A 44 -12.38 -10.00 19.96
CA LYS A 44 -12.10 -11.44 20.07
C LYS A 44 -10.64 -11.82 19.80
N PHE A 45 -10.03 -11.22 18.78
CA PHE A 45 -8.67 -11.58 18.34
C PHE A 45 -7.66 -10.45 18.54
N ILE A 46 -8.13 -9.19 18.47
CA ILE A 46 -7.26 -8.00 18.49
C ILE A 46 -7.62 -7.10 19.66
N GLY A 47 -6.60 -6.51 20.30
CA GLY A 47 -6.78 -5.50 21.35
C GLY A 47 -7.11 -4.11 20.80
N LYS A 48 -7.92 -3.35 21.55
CA LYS A 48 -8.41 -2.01 21.17
C LYS A 48 -7.30 -1.04 20.72
N ARG A 49 -6.14 -1.07 21.41
CA ARG A 49 -4.98 -0.20 21.11
C ARG A 49 -4.43 -0.43 19.70
N ILE A 50 -4.33 -1.69 19.27
CA ILE A 50 -3.78 -2.05 17.95
C ILE A 50 -4.71 -1.54 16.84
N VAL A 51 -6.03 -1.64 17.04
CA VAL A 51 -7.04 -1.12 16.11
C VAL A 51 -6.85 0.38 15.88
N TYR A 52 -6.74 1.17 16.95
CA TYR A 52 -6.55 2.62 16.82
C TYR A 52 -5.21 3.01 16.20
N ILE A 53 -4.13 2.32 16.54
CA ILE A 53 -2.81 2.57 15.94
C ILE A 53 -2.86 2.32 14.43
N ARG A 54 -3.39 1.18 13.99
CA ARG A 54 -3.49 0.82 12.56
C ARG A 54 -4.39 1.78 11.80
N LEU A 55 -5.56 2.10 12.36
CA LEU A 55 -6.47 3.07 11.76
C LEU A 55 -5.82 4.46 11.66
N GLY A 56 -5.11 4.91 12.71
CA GLY A 56 -4.40 6.18 12.72
C GLY A 56 -3.31 6.24 11.63
N ILE A 57 -2.51 5.17 11.49
CA ILE A 57 -1.50 5.07 10.43
C ILE A 57 -2.16 5.06 9.05
N ALA A 58 -3.27 4.32 8.86
CA ALA A 58 -4.00 4.28 7.59
C ALA A 58 -4.57 5.64 7.17
N ILE A 59 -5.16 6.37 8.11
CA ILE A 59 -5.70 7.72 7.87
C ILE A 59 -4.55 8.69 7.57
N ALA A 60 -3.49 8.70 8.39
CA ALA A 60 -2.33 9.57 8.20
C ALA A 60 -1.66 9.31 6.84
N SER A 61 -1.55 8.05 6.44
CA SER A 61 -1.02 7.63 5.15
C SER A 61 -1.87 8.15 3.99
N THR A 62 -3.20 7.97 4.08
CA THR A 62 -4.14 8.46 3.06
C THR A 62 -4.04 9.99 2.92
N PHE A 63 -3.93 10.71 4.03
CA PHE A 63 -3.71 12.16 4.03
C PHE A 63 -2.39 12.52 3.33
N CYS A 64 -1.28 11.89 3.72
CA CYS A 64 0.04 12.14 3.10
C CYS A 64 0.04 11.84 1.60
N PHE A 65 -0.64 10.79 1.14
CA PHE A 65 -0.78 10.47 -0.28
C PHE A 65 -1.45 11.61 -1.07
N PHE A 66 -2.59 12.10 -0.60
CA PHE A 66 -3.27 13.22 -1.25
C PHE A 66 -2.45 14.51 -1.17
N THR A 67 -1.83 14.80 -0.02
CA THR A 67 -0.93 15.96 0.12
C THR A 67 0.24 15.89 -0.87
N ALA A 68 0.94 14.76 -0.96
CA ALA A 68 2.03 14.56 -1.90
C ALA A 68 1.55 14.76 -3.35
N PHE A 69 0.45 14.12 -3.73
CA PHE A 69 -0.10 14.21 -5.08
C PHE A 69 -0.54 15.62 -5.47
N PHE A 70 -1.39 16.26 -4.66
CA PHE A 70 -1.95 17.56 -5.00
C PHE A 70 -0.92 18.68 -4.92
N LEU A 71 0.00 18.66 -3.94
CA LEU A 71 1.05 19.67 -3.86
C LEU A 71 2.10 19.47 -4.96
N GLY A 72 2.40 18.25 -5.36
CA GLY A 72 3.28 17.95 -6.49
C GLY A 72 2.68 18.47 -7.81
N LEU A 73 1.37 18.24 -8.01
CA LEU A 73 0.64 18.80 -9.14
C LEU A 73 0.61 20.33 -9.10
N ALA A 74 0.30 20.93 -7.95
CA ALA A 74 0.29 22.38 -7.79
C ALA A 74 1.67 23.01 -8.02
N ALA A 75 2.75 22.35 -7.61
CA ALA A 75 4.12 22.77 -7.89
C ALA A 75 4.39 22.79 -9.40
N SER A 76 4.03 21.72 -10.11
CA SER A 76 4.18 21.61 -11.56
C SER A 76 3.33 22.67 -12.29
N LEU A 77 2.06 22.85 -11.91
CA LEU A 77 1.19 23.89 -12.50
C LEU A 77 1.74 25.29 -12.26
N THR A 78 2.25 25.56 -11.05
CA THR A 78 2.87 26.85 -10.72
C THR A 78 4.11 27.08 -11.58
N PHE A 79 4.93 26.06 -11.82
CA PHE A 79 6.08 26.17 -12.70
C PHE A 79 5.69 26.51 -14.15
N HIS A 80 4.77 25.75 -14.76
CA HIS A 80 4.38 25.96 -16.16
C HIS A 80 3.56 27.25 -16.39
N ARG A 81 2.98 27.85 -15.34
CA ARG A 81 2.39 29.20 -15.44
C ARG A 81 3.44 30.28 -15.75
N TYR A 82 4.66 30.11 -15.27
CA TYR A 82 5.77 31.03 -15.53
C TYR A 82 6.60 30.59 -16.73
N PHE A 83 6.73 29.28 -16.95
CA PHE A 83 7.54 28.68 -18.00
C PHE A 83 6.73 27.62 -18.78
N PRO A 84 5.82 28.03 -19.69
CA PRO A 84 4.89 27.12 -20.35
C PRO A 84 5.58 26.11 -21.27
N ASP A 85 6.66 26.51 -21.93
CA ASP A 85 7.36 25.70 -22.93
C ASP A 85 8.48 24.83 -22.32
N LEU A 86 8.79 25.01 -21.03
CA LEU A 86 9.84 24.26 -20.35
C LEU A 86 9.28 23.01 -19.65
N PRO A 87 10.00 21.88 -19.70
CA PRO A 87 9.62 20.72 -18.89
C PRO A 87 9.75 21.03 -17.40
N THR A 88 8.94 20.34 -16.58
CA THR A 88 9.03 20.42 -15.12
C THR A 88 10.47 20.20 -14.64
N PRO A 89 11.01 21.06 -13.76
CA PRO A 89 12.42 21.06 -13.41
C PRO A 89 12.78 19.80 -12.63
N ARG A 90 13.87 19.14 -13.04
CA ARG A 90 14.44 17.97 -12.37
C ARG A 90 15.97 18.02 -12.52
N PRO A 91 16.73 18.36 -11.46
CA PRO A 91 16.31 18.53 -10.08
C PRO A 91 15.63 19.88 -9.79
N TRP A 92 14.72 19.89 -8.82
CA TRP A 92 14.23 21.13 -8.19
C TRP A 92 15.35 21.75 -7.34
N ASN A 93 15.74 22.99 -7.64
CA ASN A 93 16.86 23.69 -7.03
C ASN A 93 16.58 25.21 -6.86
N ARG A 94 17.17 25.85 -5.86
CA ARG A 94 17.08 27.31 -5.63
C ARG A 94 18.39 28.05 -5.91
N LYS A 95 19.45 27.34 -6.31
CA LYS A 95 20.83 27.85 -6.34
C LYS A 95 21.07 29.03 -7.29
N PHE A 96 20.32 29.15 -8.38
CA PHE A 96 20.57 30.16 -9.42
C PHE A 96 19.40 31.14 -9.66
N SER A 97 18.17 30.77 -9.30
CA SER A 97 16.99 31.65 -9.32
C SER A 97 15.85 31.00 -8.51
N PRO A 98 14.94 31.76 -7.87
CA PRO A 98 13.76 31.18 -7.21
C PRO A 98 12.88 30.48 -8.24
N MET A 99 12.81 29.15 -8.21
CA MET A 99 11.91 28.40 -9.09
C MET A 99 10.47 28.45 -8.56
N PRO A 100 9.50 28.93 -9.37
CA PRO A 100 8.09 28.92 -9.01
C PRO A 100 7.64 27.50 -8.67
N GLY A 101 6.90 27.34 -7.57
CA GLY A 101 6.44 26.03 -7.11
C GLY A 101 7.44 25.22 -6.28
N TYR A 102 8.70 25.66 -6.09
CA TYR A 102 9.71 24.93 -5.32
C TYR A 102 9.25 24.57 -3.90
N GLY A 103 8.64 25.51 -3.17
CA GLY A 103 8.14 25.25 -1.82
C GLY A 103 7.01 24.21 -1.79
N LEU A 104 6.13 24.23 -2.78
CA LEU A 104 5.05 23.23 -2.93
C LEU A 104 5.64 21.85 -3.23
N HIS A 105 6.67 21.78 -4.08
CA HIS A 105 7.38 20.54 -4.37
C HIS A 105 8.10 20.00 -3.12
N CYS A 106 8.77 20.84 -2.33
CA CYS A 106 9.40 20.41 -1.07
C CYS A 106 8.37 19.83 -0.09
N LEU A 107 7.21 20.47 0.06
CA LEU A 107 6.16 19.98 0.95
C LEU A 107 5.54 18.68 0.43
N SER A 108 5.38 18.57 -0.89
CA SER A 108 4.99 17.32 -1.57
C SER A 108 5.98 16.18 -1.30
N ALA A 109 7.27 16.44 -1.45
CA ALA A 109 8.32 15.46 -1.18
C ALA A 109 8.32 15.03 0.30
N VAL A 110 8.22 15.96 1.25
CA VAL A 110 8.12 15.61 2.68
C VAL A 110 6.91 14.70 2.94
N ALA A 111 5.77 14.99 2.33
CA ALA A 111 4.58 14.14 2.43
C ALA A 111 4.80 12.76 1.82
N GLU A 112 5.49 12.66 0.68
CA GLU A 112 5.83 11.39 0.03
C GLU A 112 6.76 10.51 0.88
N TRP A 113 7.83 11.08 1.44
CA TRP A 113 8.73 10.34 2.33
C TRP A 113 8.02 9.90 3.61
N THR A 114 7.17 10.76 4.17
CA THR A 114 6.33 10.42 5.33
C THR A 114 5.38 9.27 4.99
N LEU A 115 4.74 9.31 3.82
CA LEU A 115 3.87 8.25 3.30
C LEU A 115 4.61 6.91 3.22
N ALA A 116 5.83 6.89 2.69
CA ALA A 116 6.63 5.67 2.59
C ALA A 116 6.93 5.05 3.97
N ILE A 117 7.28 5.88 4.95
CA ILE A 117 7.53 5.45 6.34
C ILE A 117 6.25 4.90 6.98
N LEU A 118 5.10 5.54 6.76
CA LEU A 118 3.81 5.10 7.29
C LEU A 118 3.39 3.75 6.70
N HIS A 119 3.58 3.54 5.39
CA HIS A 119 3.35 2.24 4.74
C HIS A 119 4.20 1.13 5.36
N MET A 120 5.50 1.36 5.54
CA MET A 120 6.39 0.39 6.18
C MET A 120 5.97 0.12 7.63
N SER A 121 5.67 1.17 8.39
CA SER A 121 5.23 1.05 9.78
C SER A 121 3.92 0.26 9.91
N PHE A 122 2.99 0.45 8.96
CA PHE A 122 1.74 -0.33 8.92
C PHE A 122 2.01 -1.81 8.71
N LEU A 123 2.86 -2.19 7.74
CA LEU A 123 3.22 -3.59 7.49
C LEU A 123 3.92 -4.20 8.71
N LEU A 124 4.87 -3.48 9.31
CA LEU A 124 5.57 -3.93 10.52
C LEU A 124 4.61 -4.15 11.69
N SER A 125 3.50 -3.40 11.76
CA SER A 125 2.49 -3.60 12.80
C SER A 125 1.86 -5.00 12.80
N TYR A 126 1.91 -5.74 11.68
CA TYR A 126 1.37 -7.11 11.55
C TYR A 126 2.41 -8.21 11.84
N SER A 127 3.70 -7.89 11.86
CA SER A 127 4.79 -8.88 12.04
C SER A 127 4.56 -9.83 13.22
N ARG A 128 4.18 -9.28 14.37
CA ARG A 128 3.96 -10.03 15.62
C ARG A 128 2.71 -10.92 15.62
N GLU A 129 1.76 -10.68 14.73
CA GLU A 129 0.57 -11.52 14.62
C GLU A 129 0.86 -12.76 13.79
N PHE A 130 1.69 -12.65 12.75
CA PHE A 130 2.13 -13.79 11.96
C PHE A 130 2.92 -14.81 12.78
N GLU A 131 3.65 -14.36 13.81
CA GLU A 131 4.35 -15.24 14.77
C GLU A 131 3.39 -16.10 15.61
N LYS A 132 2.11 -15.72 15.72
CA LYS A 132 1.13 -16.37 16.63
C LYS A 132 0.18 -17.34 15.92
N ILE A 133 0.21 -17.38 14.59
CA ILE A 133 -0.69 -18.21 13.79
C ILE A 133 0.05 -19.47 13.38
N ARG A 134 -0.39 -20.63 13.88
CA ARG A 134 0.02 -21.94 13.37
C ARG A 134 -1.09 -22.49 12.49
N VAL A 135 -0.78 -22.77 11.24
CA VAL A 135 -1.72 -23.39 10.30
C VAL A 135 -1.38 -24.88 10.21
N GLU A 136 -2.31 -25.74 10.63
CA GLU A 136 -2.19 -27.19 10.50
C GLU A 136 -3.22 -27.70 9.51
N PHE A 137 -2.77 -28.31 8.41
CA PHE A 137 -3.64 -28.93 7.43
C PHE A 137 -3.58 -30.45 7.56
N LYS A 138 -4.73 -31.08 7.80
CA LYS A 138 -4.88 -32.54 7.69
C LYS A 138 -5.54 -32.88 6.36
N VAL A 139 -4.71 -33.14 5.35
CA VAL A 139 -5.20 -33.62 4.05
C VAL A 139 -5.45 -35.12 4.16
N LYS A 140 -6.72 -35.52 4.00
CA LYS A 140 -7.08 -36.93 3.84
C LYS A 140 -7.53 -37.16 2.40
N THR A 141 -6.96 -38.18 1.78
CA THR A 141 -7.46 -38.65 0.48
C THR A 141 -8.79 -39.37 0.72
N ILE A 142 -9.83 -38.95 0.00
CA ILE A 142 -11.16 -39.59 0.04
C ILE A 142 -11.15 -40.90 -0.78
N VAL A 143 -10.17 -41.02 -1.68
CA VAL A 143 -9.95 -42.17 -2.54
C VAL A 143 -8.52 -42.70 -2.34
N GLN A 144 -8.34 -44.01 -2.47
CA GLN A 144 -7.00 -44.62 -2.36
C GLN A 144 -6.11 -44.25 -3.56
N HIS A 145 -6.71 -43.96 -4.71
CA HIS A 145 -6.02 -43.60 -5.94
C HIS A 145 -6.80 -42.50 -6.67
N LEU A 146 -6.09 -41.48 -7.16
CA LEU A 146 -6.66 -40.20 -7.60
C LEU A 146 -7.57 -40.32 -8.84
N ASP A 147 -7.42 -41.39 -9.61
CA ASP A 147 -8.28 -41.69 -10.77
C ASP A 147 -9.62 -42.34 -10.40
N HIS A 148 -9.84 -42.71 -9.13
CA HIS A 148 -11.10 -43.28 -8.68
C HIS A 148 -12.12 -42.21 -8.32
N SER A 149 -13.38 -42.47 -8.67
CA SER A 149 -14.51 -41.63 -8.26
C SER A 149 -14.74 -41.71 -6.74
N PRO A 150 -15.08 -40.60 -6.06
CA PRO A 150 -15.29 -40.56 -4.60
C PRO A 150 -16.53 -41.32 -4.11
N LEU A 151 -17.33 -41.90 -5.02
CA LEU A 151 -18.59 -42.57 -4.74
C LEU A 151 -18.46 -43.89 -3.94
N SER A 152 -17.26 -44.44 -3.75
CA SER A 152 -17.10 -45.73 -3.06
C SER A 152 -17.36 -45.67 -1.54
N ASN A 153 -17.25 -44.50 -0.90
CA ASN A 153 -17.45 -44.36 0.55
C ASN A 153 -18.87 -43.93 0.96
N SER A 154 -19.73 -43.53 0.02
CA SER A 154 -21.07 -43.04 0.38
C SER A 154 -21.98 -44.12 0.97
N ASN A 155 -21.81 -45.39 0.58
CA ASN A 155 -22.65 -46.47 1.08
C ASN A 155 -22.27 -46.92 2.50
N THR A 156 -21.01 -46.83 2.89
CA THR A 156 -20.53 -47.15 4.25
C THR A 156 -20.81 -46.02 5.24
N ASP A 157 -20.80 -44.76 4.79
CA ASP A 157 -21.13 -43.60 5.63
C ASP A 157 -22.63 -43.46 5.90
N LEU A 158 -23.50 -43.92 4.97
CA LEU A 158 -24.95 -43.97 5.17
C LEU A 158 -25.41 -45.07 6.15
N LEU A 159 -24.57 -46.08 6.41
CA LEU A 159 -24.89 -47.20 7.32
C LEU A 159 -24.41 -46.97 8.76
N ASN A 160 -23.65 -45.90 9.02
CA ASN A 160 -23.14 -45.53 10.35
C ASN A 160 -23.83 -44.28 10.94
N ILE A 161 -25.02 -43.92 10.43
CA ILE A 161 -25.92 -42.91 11.01
C ILE A 161 -27.12 -43.63 11.65
#